data_AF-A0A929TXR0-F1
#
_entry.id   AF-A0A929TXR0-F1
#
_cell.length_a   1.000
_cell.length_b   1.000
_cell.length_c   1.000
_cell.angle_alpha   90.00
_cell.angle_beta   90.00
_cell.angle_gamma   90.00
#
_symmetry.space_group_name_H-M   'P 1'
#
loop_
_entity.id
_entity.type
_entity.pdbx_description
1 polymer ?
#
loop_
_entity_poly.entity_id
_entity_poly.type
_entity_poly.pdbx_seq_one_letter_code
_entity_poly.pdbx_strand_id
1 'polypeptide(L)'
;MKRFSWVLSILYLIFLYGWIGFDIFVFGQTGTDSGAHIPVLIIVIINMLFFTALMIAVITQSIRSISAIRNKNINYCINSYLFYKYAAIPVILTAIFISLYIMLGVIVITPMSFVMPQLLLILPFLWAFAFIMLPIVWTFAIIADIPSFIASVCILAFTKSENKISLGKCILHFILQIIPIVDIIDGLYISIKYWKRGKVAAVITAFCVIVGMAAYFIVPAL
;
A
#
# COMPACT_ATOMS: atom_id res chain seq x y z
N MET A 1 -14.39 -8.01 -26.52
CA MET A 1 -14.10 -7.07 -25.41
C MET A 1 -13.58 -7.86 -24.22
N LYS A 2 -12.30 -7.73 -23.83
CA LYS A 2 -11.77 -8.46 -22.66
C LYS A 2 -12.33 -7.83 -21.37
N ARG A 3 -13.08 -8.61 -20.60
CA ARG A 3 -13.62 -8.19 -19.29
C ARG A 3 -12.48 -8.06 -18.27
N PHE A 4 -12.68 -7.21 -17.28
CA PHE A 4 -11.79 -7.10 -16.12
C PHE A 4 -11.62 -8.49 -15.48
N SER A 5 -10.37 -8.95 -15.38
CA SER A 5 -10.07 -10.30 -14.90
C SER A 5 -10.05 -10.31 -13.38
N TRP A 6 -11.25 -10.25 -12.78
CA TRP A 6 -11.46 -10.30 -11.34
C TRP A 6 -10.66 -11.41 -10.65
N VAL A 7 -10.55 -12.58 -11.29
CA VAL A 7 -9.81 -13.74 -10.76
C VAL A 7 -8.35 -13.42 -10.48
N LEU A 8 -7.67 -12.69 -11.37
CA LEU A 8 -6.25 -12.38 -11.19
C LEU A 8 -6.02 -11.29 -10.16
N SER A 9 -6.94 -10.33 -10.09
CA SER A 9 -6.96 -9.29 -9.06
C SER A 9 -7.19 -9.87 -7.66
N ILE A 10 -8.08 -10.85 -7.53
CA ILE A 10 -8.32 -11.56 -6.27
C ILE A 10 -7.12 -12.45 -5.91
N LEU A 11 -6.53 -13.16 -6.88
CA LEU A 11 -5.32 -13.95 -6.65
C LEU A 11 -4.17 -13.08 -6.16
N TYR A 12 -3.95 -11.90 -6.76
CA TYR A 12 -2.96 -10.94 -6.28
C TYR A 12 -3.19 -10.57 -4.81
N LEU A 13 -4.43 -10.30 -4.42
CA LEU A 13 -4.75 -10.00 -3.02
C LEU A 13 -4.48 -11.16 -2.08
N ILE A 14 -4.85 -12.37 -2.47
CA ILE A 14 -4.60 -13.58 -1.68
C ILE A 14 -3.10 -13.79 -1.50
N PHE A 15 -2.29 -13.57 -2.55
CA PHE A 15 -0.84 -13.68 -2.46
C PHE A 15 -0.23 -12.57 -1.60
N LEU A 16 -0.68 -11.33 -1.74
CA LEU A 16 -0.15 -10.19 -0.98
C LEU A 16 -0.47 -10.32 0.51
N TYR A 17 -1.74 -10.53 0.86
CA TYR A 17 -2.15 -10.69 2.25
C TYR A 17 -1.74 -12.04 2.84
N GLY A 18 -1.69 -13.09 2.02
CA GLY A 18 -1.15 -14.39 2.41
C GLY A 18 0.33 -14.30 2.79
N TRP A 19 1.11 -13.49 2.07
CA TRP A 19 2.51 -13.27 2.41
C TRP A 19 2.67 -12.49 3.73
N ILE A 20 1.94 -11.38 3.88
CA ILE A 20 1.94 -10.60 5.12
C ILE A 20 1.50 -11.46 6.32
N GLY A 21 0.45 -12.28 6.15
CA GLY A 21 -0.04 -13.18 7.19
C GLY A 21 0.95 -14.29 7.53
N PHE A 22 1.67 -14.81 6.53
CA PHE A 22 2.73 -15.80 6.72
C PHE A 22 3.89 -15.22 7.54
N ASP A 23 4.36 -14.00 7.20
CA ASP A 23 5.42 -13.34 7.96
C ASP A 23 5.00 -13.08 9.41
N ILE A 24 3.78 -12.57 9.65
CA ILE A 24 3.26 -12.36 11.01
C ILE A 24 3.21 -13.67 11.81
N PHE A 25 2.77 -14.76 11.19
CA PHE A 25 2.71 -16.07 11.83
C PHE A 25 4.10 -16.60 12.20
N VAL A 26 5.07 -16.48 11.29
CA VAL A 26 6.46 -16.90 11.53
C VAL A 26 7.11 -16.07 12.64
N PHE A 27 6.94 -14.75 12.62
CA PHE A 27 7.42 -13.87 13.69
C PHE A 27 6.73 -14.14 15.04
N GLY A 28 5.43 -14.45 15.05
CA GLY A 28 4.70 -14.82 16.26
C GLY A 28 5.24 -16.10 16.92
N GLN A 29 5.69 -17.08 16.14
CA GLN A 29 6.29 -18.30 16.67
C GLN A 29 7.69 -18.08 17.26
N THR A 30 8.45 -17.09 16.78
CA THR A 30 9.79 -16.79 17.34
C THR A 30 9.76 -16.18 18.75
N GLY A 31 8.61 -15.65 19.20
CA GLY A 31 8.44 -15.08 20.55
C GLY A 31 7.84 -16.03 21.58
N THR A 32 7.46 -17.25 21.17
CA THR A 32 6.83 -18.25 22.06
C THR A 32 7.80 -19.41 22.22
N ASP A 33 8.05 -19.90 23.44
CA ASP A 33 8.93 -21.04 23.77
C ASP A 33 8.42 -22.41 23.22
N SER A 34 7.87 -22.42 22.01
CA SER A 34 7.52 -23.62 21.28
C SER A 34 8.76 -24.16 20.56
N GLY A 35 9.22 -25.35 20.94
CA GLY A 35 10.40 -26.05 20.42
C GLY A 35 10.36 -26.46 18.93
N ALA A 36 9.53 -25.82 18.11
CA ALA A 36 9.52 -25.94 16.66
C ALA A 36 10.43 -24.87 16.04
N HIS A 37 11.75 -25.07 16.12
CA HIS A 37 12.70 -24.24 15.40
C HIS A 37 12.57 -24.50 13.89
N ILE A 38 11.78 -23.69 13.18
CA ILE A 38 11.82 -23.66 11.72
C ILE A 38 13.20 -23.12 11.31
N PRO A 39 13.98 -23.86 10.51
CA PRO A 39 15.29 -23.39 10.06
C PRO A 39 15.16 -22.05 9.33
N VAL A 40 15.97 -21.06 9.73
CA VAL A 40 16.02 -19.72 9.12
C VAL A 40 16.17 -19.79 7.59
N LEU A 41 16.92 -20.78 7.09
CA LEU A 41 17.07 -21.06 5.66
C LEU A 41 15.74 -21.35 4.95
N ILE A 42 14.83 -22.11 5.57
CA ILE A 42 13.53 -22.44 4.99
C ILE A 42 12.65 -21.19 4.90
N ILE A 43 12.66 -20.35 5.94
CA ILE A 43 11.93 -19.07 5.96
C ILE A 43 12.44 -18.15 4.84
N VAL A 44 13.76 -18.01 4.70
CA VAL A 44 14.38 -17.17 3.66
C VAL A 44 14.03 -17.68 2.25
N ILE A 45 14.06 -18.99 2.01
CA ILE A 45 13.70 -19.58 0.71
C ILE A 45 12.23 -19.35 0.38
N ILE A 46 11.33 -19.56 1.34
CA ILE A 46 9.89 -19.32 1.17
C ILE A 46 9.62 -17.84 0.88
N ASN A 47 10.25 -16.93 1.61
CA ASN A 47 10.11 -15.49 1.39
C ASN A 47 10.66 -15.04 0.03
N MET A 48 11.78 -15.61 -0.44
CA MET A 48 12.25 -15.37 -1.81
C MET A 48 11.26 -15.87 -2.88
N LEU A 49 10.61 -17.02 -2.64
CA LEU A 49 9.61 -17.56 -3.55
C LEU A 49 8.36 -16.67 -3.62
N PHE A 50 7.84 -16.24 -2.46
CA PHE A 50 6.71 -15.31 -2.37
C PHE A 50 7.02 -13.97 -3.04
N PHE A 51 8.20 -13.40 -2.78
CA PHE A 51 8.62 -12.15 -3.42
C PHE A 51 8.67 -12.29 -4.95
N THR A 52 9.25 -13.38 -5.45
CA THR A 52 9.32 -13.63 -6.90
C THR A 52 7.93 -13.77 -7.51
N ALA A 53 7.02 -14.50 -6.86
CA ALA A 53 5.64 -14.65 -7.30
C ALA A 53 4.89 -13.32 -7.32
N LEU A 54 5.09 -12.47 -6.31
CA LEU A 54 4.49 -11.13 -6.23
C LEU A 54 5.02 -10.21 -7.33
N MET A 55 6.32 -10.23 -7.60
CA MET A 55 6.89 -9.44 -8.70
C MET A 55 6.31 -9.86 -10.05
N ILE A 56 6.16 -11.17 -10.31
CA ILE A 56 5.50 -11.68 -11.52
C ILE A 56 4.04 -11.22 -11.60
N ALA A 57 3.32 -11.23 -10.47
CA ALA A 57 1.93 -10.77 -10.40
C ALA A 57 1.83 -9.26 -10.69
N VAL A 58 2.67 -8.44 -10.06
CA VAL A 58 2.75 -6.98 -10.29
C VAL A 58 3.06 -6.66 -11.75
N ILE A 59 4.06 -7.34 -12.34
CA ILE A 59 4.44 -7.14 -13.74
C ILE A 59 3.30 -7.54 -14.68
N THR A 60 2.71 -8.73 -14.48
CA THR A 60 1.60 -9.22 -15.30
C THR A 60 0.42 -8.26 -15.25
N GLN A 61 0.15 -7.71 -14.07
CA GLN A 61 -0.95 -6.79 -13.87
C GLN A 61 -0.69 -5.42 -14.51
N SER A 62 0.54 -4.93 -14.40
CA SER A 62 1.01 -3.71 -15.03
C SER A 62 0.89 -3.80 -16.57
N ILE A 63 1.35 -4.91 -17.15
CA ILE A 63 1.23 -5.18 -18.59
C ILE A 63 -0.24 -5.23 -19.03
N ARG A 64 -1.13 -5.83 -18.24
CA ARG A 64 -2.56 -5.89 -18.55
C ARG A 64 -3.24 -4.53 -18.46
N SER A 65 -2.90 -3.71 -17.46
CA SER A 65 -3.35 -2.32 -17.39
C SER A 65 -2.88 -1.53 -18.62
N ILE A 66 -1.60 -1.68 -19.02
CA ILE A 66 -1.05 -1.04 -20.23
C ILE A 66 -1.74 -1.56 -21.51
N SER A 67 -2.00 -2.86 -21.59
CA SER A 67 -2.72 -3.46 -22.72
C SER A 67 -4.16 -2.94 -22.85
N ALA A 68 -4.81 -2.61 -21.72
CA ALA A 68 -6.13 -1.99 -21.73
C ALA A 68 -6.11 -0.56 -22.28
N ILE A 69 -4.99 0.18 -22.14
CA ILE A 69 -4.75 1.46 -22.81
C ILE A 69 -4.79 1.27 -24.33
N ARG A 70 -4.02 0.29 -24.82
CA ARG A 70 -3.92 0.01 -26.26
C ARG A 70 -5.28 -0.31 -26.89
N ASN A 71 -6.19 -0.89 -26.11
CA ASN A 71 -7.54 -1.26 -26.54
C ASN A 71 -8.62 -0.20 -26.25
N LYS A 72 -8.25 1.02 -25.81
CA LYS A 72 -9.16 2.12 -25.43
C LYS A 72 -10.29 1.73 -24.45
N ASN A 73 -10.06 0.74 -23.58
CA ASN A 73 -11.09 0.28 -22.65
C ASN A 73 -10.99 1.01 -21.31
N ILE A 74 -11.56 2.21 -21.27
CA ILE A 74 -11.55 3.07 -20.07
C ILE A 74 -12.22 2.40 -18.87
N ASN A 75 -13.27 1.61 -19.12
CA ASN A 75 -14.00 0.95 -18.04
C ASN A 75 -13.15 -0.12 -17.32
N TYR A 76 -12.29 -0.82 -18.06
CA TYR A 76 -11.30 -1.71 -17.47
C TYR A 76 -10.30 -0.95 -16.60
N CYS A 77 -9.82 0.21 -17.08
CA CYS A 77 -8.84 1.02 -16.39
C CYS A 77 -9.36 1.58 -15.05
N ILE A 78 -10.59 2.11 -15.05
CA ILE A 78 -11.22 2.64 -13.83
C ILE A 78 -11.46 1.54 -12.80
N ASN A 79 -11.96 0.38 -13.20
CA ASN A 79 -12.20 -0.74 -12.27
C ASN A 79 -10.88 -1.31 -11.72
N SER A 80 -9.86 -1.43 -12.56
CA SER A 80 -8.52 -1.86 -12.15
C SER A 80 -7.93 -0.87 -11.15
N TYR A 81 -7.96 0.42 -11.47
CA TYR A 81 -7.47 1.48 -10.59
C TYR A 81 -8.12 1.44 -9.22
N LEU A 82 -9.47 1.46 -9.17
CA LEU A 82 -10.19 1.41 -7.90
C LEU A 82 -9.80 0.15 -7.13
N PHE A 83 -9.88 -1.03 -7.73
CA PHE A 83 -9.58 -2.29 -7.06
C PHE A 83 -8.16 -2.33 -6.45
N TYR A 84 -7.13 -1.98 -7.22
CA TYR A 84 -5.74 -2.00 -6.73
C TYR A 84 -5.49 -0.95 -5.66
N LYS A 85 -6.15 0.20 -5.76
CA LYS A 85 -6.02 1.24 -4.76
C LYS A 85 -6.64 0.82 -3.42
N TYR A 86 -7.85 0.25 -3.43
CA TYR A 86 -8.46 -0.28 -2.21
C TYR A 86 -7.67 -1.43 -1.59
N ALA A 87 -7.13 -2.30 -2.44
CA ALA A 87 -6.25 -3.39 -2.04
C ALA A 87 -4.97 -2.88 -1.35
N ALA A 88 -4.38 -1.78 -1.83
CA ALA A 88 -3.15 -1.24 -1.27
C ALA A 88 -3.39 -0.39 0.00
N ILE A 89 -4.61 0.11 0.25
CA ILE A 89 -4.91 0.98 1.41
C ILE A 89 -4.45 0.39 2.74
N PRO A 90 -4.80 -0.86 3.12
CA PRO A 90 -4.37 -1.40 4.42
C PRO A 90 -2.85 -1.46 4.53
N VAL A 91 -2.15 -1.80 3.45
CA VAL A 91 -0.68 -1.89 3.41
C VAL A 91 -0.05 -0.52 3.60
N ILE A 92 -0.51 0.49 2.85
CA ILE A 92 -0.03 1.88 2.95
C ILE A 92 -0.33 2.43 4.35
N LEU A 93 -1.51 2.16 4.88
CA LEU A 93 -1.89 2.62 6.22
C LEU A 93 -1.04 1.97 7.31
N THR A 94 -0.79 0.65 7.22
CA THR A 94 0.13 -0.02 8.14
C THR A 94 1.55 0.52 8.04
N ALA A 95 2.04 0.85 6.83
CA ALA A 95 3.35 1.44 6.63
C ALA A 95 3.46 2.84 7.28
N ILE A 96 2.41 3.65 7.17
CA ILE A 96 2.32 4.96 7.85
C ILE A 96 2.35 4.77 9.37
N PHE A 97 1.53 3.87 9.93
CA PHE A 97 1.50 3.64 11.37
C PHE A 97 2.82 3.11 11.93
N ILE A 98 3.45 2.14 11.26
CA ILE A 98 4.76 1.60 11.66
C ILE A 98 5.81 2.72 11.59
N SER A 99 5.81 3.53 10.53
CA SER A 99 6.73 4.66 10.40
C SER A 99 6.55 5.69 11.51
N LEU A 100 5.29 6.04 11.84
CA LEU A 100 4.98 6.95 12.94
C LEU A 100 5.43 6.38 14.28
N TYR A 101 5.21 5.09 14.53
CA TYR A 101 5.63 4.42 15.77
C TYR A 101 7.16 4.45 15.94
N ILE A 102 7.90 4.09 14.89
CA ILE A 102 9.37 4.11 14.90
C ILE A 102 9.88 5.53 15.14
N MET A 103 9.34 6.52 14.41
CA MET A 103 9.76 7.92 14.55
C MET A 103 9.41 8.50 15.93
N LEU A 104 8.23 8.20 16.47
CA LEU A 104 7.84 8.62 17.81
C LEU A 104 8.78 8.03 18.87
N GLY A 105 9.14 6.74 18.75
CA GLY A 105 10.09 6.09 19.64
C GLY A 105 11.46 6.79 19.64
N VAL A 106 11.99 7.11 18.46
CA VAL A 106 13.27 7.85 18.34
C VAL A 106 13.16 9.25 18.92
N ILE A 107 12.08 9.99 18.62
CA ILE A 107 11.87 11.37 19.09
C ILE A 107 11.73 11.45 20.61
N VAL A 108 11.06 10.47 21.25
CA VAL A 108 10.86 10.45 22.71
C VAL A 108 12.13 10.01 23.44
N ILE A 109 12.83 9.00 22.93
CA ILE A 109 14.03 8.45 23.58
C ILE A 109 15.22 9.41 23.48
N THR A 110 15.34 10.18 22.39
CA THR A 110 16.44 11.15 22.19
C THR A 110 16.57 12.18 23.33
N PRO A 111 15.54 12.96 23.72
CA PRO A 111 15.63 13.90 24.85
C PRO A 111 15.83 13.18 26.18
N MET A 112 15.20 12.02 26.37
CA MET A 112 15.30 11.25 27.61
C MET A 112 16.72 10.69 27.85
N SER A 113 17.46 10.42 26.77
CA SER A 113 18.84 9.95 26.82
C SER A 113 19.84 10.97 27.37
N PHE A 114 19.51 12.28 27.34
CA PHE A 114 20.33 13.32 27.99
C PHE A 114 20.17 13.35 29.51
N VAL A 115 19.05 12.83 30.03
CA VAL A 115 18.78 12.75 31.47
C VAL A 115 19.31 11.45 32.06
N MET A 116 19.27 10.36 31.27
CA MET A 116 19.63 9.01 31.70
C MET A 116 20.76 8.46 30.82
N PRO A 117 22.02 8.47 31.29
CA PRO A 117 23.19 8.18 30.46
C PRO A 117 23.23 6.75 29.89
N GLN A 118 22.51 5.80 30.49
CA GLN A 118 22.36 4.43 29.99
C GLN A 118 21.63 4.38 28.63
N LEU A 119 20.69 5.29 28.39
CA LEU A 119 19.94 5.38 27.12
C LEU A 119 20.78 5.99 25.99
N LEU A 120 21.82 6.76 26.32
CA LEU A 120 22.74 7.34 25.33
C LEU A 120 23.54 6.27 24.58
N LEU A 121 23.82 5.13 25.24
CA LEU A 121 24.51 3.98 24.64
C LEU A 121 23.64 3.24 23.61
N ILE A 122 22.32 3.19 23.83
CA ILE A 122 21.35 2.48 22.98
C ILE A 122 20.86 3.36 21.83
N LEU A 123 20.90 4.69 22.01
CA LEU A 123 20.47 5.68 21.03
C LEU A 123 21.02 5.45 19.60
N PRO A 124 22.33 5.23 19.35
CA PRO A 124 22.84 5.00 18.00
C PRO A 124 22.26 3.74 17.35
N PHE A 125 22.00 2.68 18.12
CA PHE A 125 21.37 1.46 17.62
C PHE A 125 19.90 1.69 17.23
N LEU A 126 19.17 2.49 18.02
CA LEU A 126 17.78 2.83 17.73
C LEU A 126 17.68 3.67 16.44
N TRP A 127 18.58 4.64 16.27
CA TRP A 127 18.66 5.43 15.03
C TRP A 127 19.03 4.56 13.83
N ALA A 128 20.01 3.66 13.97
CA ALA A 128 20.37 2.71 12.91
C ALA A 128 19.18 1.81 12.53
N PHE A 129 18.46 1.30 13.52
CA PHE A 129 17.24 0.51 13.29
C PHE A 129 16.18 1.32 12.53
N ALA A 130 15.90 2.56 12.95
CA ALA A 130 14.94 3.41 12.27
C ALA A 130 15.33 3.69 10.81
N PHE A 131 16.60 4.01 10.57
CA PHE A 131 17.13 4.28 9.22
C PHE A 131 17.08 3.05 8.30
N ILE A 132 17.19 1.84 8.83
CA ILE A 132 17.12 0.60 8.03
C ILE A 132 15.66 0.18 7.81
N MET A 133 14.83 0.22 8.87
CA MET A 133 13.47 -0.30 8.83
C MET A 133 12.51 0.60 8.06
N LEU A 134 12.64 1.93 8.15
CA LEU A 134 11.76 2.85 7.39
C LEU A 134 11.82 2.58 5.88
N PRO A 135 13.00 2.56 5.24
CA PRO A 135 13.10 2.28 3.81
C PRO A 135 12.54 0.93 3.41
N ILE A 136 12.73 -0.11 4.23
CA ILE A 136 12.20 -1.45 3.95
C ILE A 136 10.67 -1.41 3.94
N VAL A 137 10.04 -0.87 4.99
CA VAL A 137 8.58 -0.75 5.11
C VAL A 137 8.00 0.05 3.94
N TRP A 138 8.63 1.17 3.58
CA TRP A 138 8.20 1.99 2.45
C TRP A 138 8.40 1.31 1.10
N THR A 139 9.43 0.50 0.93
CA THR A 139 9.65 -0.26 -0.31
C THR A 139 8.49 -1.21 -0.57
N PHE A 140 8.02 -1.93 0.45
CA PHE A 140 6.84 -2.80 0.32
C PHE A 140 5.56 -2.03 0.01
N ALA A 141 5.35 -0.88 0.67
CA ALA A 141 4.20 -0.03 0.40
C ALA A 141 4.19 0.49 -1.04
N ILE A 142 5.34 0.92 -1.56
CA ILE A 142 5.48 1.39 -2.94
C ILE A 142 5.22 0.25 -3.94
N ILE A 143 5.82 -0.92 -3.72
CA ILE A 143 5.63 -2.08 -4.62
C ILE A 143 4.14 -2.46 -4.72
N ALA A 144 3.43 -2.44 -3.59
CA ALA A 144 2.00 -2.72 -3.56
C ALA A 144 1.16 -1.69 -4.33
N ASP A 145 1.62 -0.44 -4.42
CA ASP A 145 0.91 0.67 -5.05
C ASP A 145 1.24 0.86 -6.55
N ILE A 146 2.34 0.30 -7.07
CA ILE A 146 2.75 0.39 -8.48
C ILE A 146 1.61 0.08 -9.47
N PRO A 147 0.84 -1.02 -9.34
CA PRO A 147 -0.25 -1.33 -10.28
C PRO A 147 -1.36 -0.27 -10.25
N SER A 148 -1.60 0.32 -9.08
CA SER A 148 -2.57 1.37 -8.83
C SER A 148 -2.13 2.68 -9.52
N PHE A 149 -0.88 3.07 -9.33
CA PHE A 149 -0.28 4.26 -9.94
C PHE A 149 -0.28 4.20 -11.47
N ILE A 150 0.08 3.05 -12.05
CA ILE A 150 0.04 2.87 -13.50
C ILE A 150 -1.40 3.06 -14.01
N ALA A 151 -2.39 2.45 -13.37
CA ALA A 151 -3.79 2.57 -13.78
C ALA A 151 -4.33 4.01 -13.64
N SER A 152 -3.82 4.77 -12.68
CA SER A 152 -4.22 6.16 -12.43
C SER A 152 -3.73 7.11 -13.53
N VAL A 153 -2.46 6.99 -13.91
CA VAL A 153 -1.84 7.73 -15.02
C VAL A 153 -2.57 7.44 -16.33
N CYS A 154 -3.02 6.20 -16.52
CA CYS A 154 -3.81 5.80 -17.67
C CYS A 154 -5.17 6.53 -17.74
N ILE A 155 -5.92 6.58 -16.64
CA ILE A 155 -7.20 7.32 -16.57
C ILE A 155 -6.98 8.80 -16.87
N LEU A 156 -5.91 9.36 -16.34
CA LEU A 156 -5.56 10.76 -16.53
C LEU A 156 -5.22 11.07 -17.99
N ALA A 157 -4.40 10.23 -18.63
CA ALA A 157 -4.07 10.34 -20.05
C ALA A 157 -5.32 10.25 -20.95
N PHE A 158 -6.26 9.36 -20.63
CA PHE A 158 -7.54 9.27 -21.35
C PHE A 158 -8.40 10.53 -21.14
N THR A 159 -8.50 11.02 -19.90
CA THR A 159 -9.29 12.21 -19.57
C THR A 159 -8.76 13.46 -20.28
N LYS A 160 -7.43 13.56 -20.44
CA LYS A 160 -6.79 14.57 -21.30
C LYS A 160 -7.11 14.35 -22.79
N SER A 161 -7.02 13.13 -23.29
CA SER A 161 -7.26 12.83 -24.71
C SER A 161 -8.70 13.14 -25.17
N GLU A 162 -9.66 13.06 -24.25
CA GLU A 162 -11.05 13.46 -24.50
C GLU A 162 -11.33 14.95 -24.26
N ASN A 163 -10.28 15.79 -24.13
CA ASN A 163 -10.36 17.23 -23.84
C ASN A 163 -11.20 17.60 -22.60
N LYS A 164 -11.40 16.67 -21.66
CA LYS A 164 -12.16 16.92 -20.42
C LYS A 164 -11.37 17.72 -19.39
N ILE A 165 -10.04 17.84 -19.55
CA ILE A 165 -9.12 18.49 -18.62
C ILE A 165 -8.02 19.25 -19.38
N SER A 166 -7.61 20.41 -18.85
CA SER A 166 -6.44 21.17 -19.34
C SER A 166 -5.12 20.57 -18.86
N LEU A 167 -4.03 20.82 -19.59
CA LEU A 167 -2.68 20.34 -19.25
C LEU A 167 -2.25 20.68 -17.81
N GLY A 168 -2.51 21.91 -17.35
CA GLY A 168 -2.15 22.32 -15.99
C GLY A 168 -2.89 21.53 -14.90
N LYS A 169 -4.20 21.27 -15.09
CA LYS A 169 -4.98 20.45 -14.17
C LYS A 169 -4.54 18.98 -14.20
N CYS A 170 -4.11 18.49 -15.36
CA CYS A 170 -3.53 17.15 -15.51
C CYS A 170 -2.26 17.00 -14.66
N ILE A 171 -1.34 17.96 -14.72
CA ILE A 171 -0.10 17.92 -13.93
C ILE A 171 -0.41 17.98 -12.43
N LEU A 172 -1.37 18.81 -12.02
CA LEU A 172 -1.79 18.92 -10.63
C LEU A 172 -2.36 17.59 -10.09
N HIS A 173 -3.25 16.94 -10.85
CA HIS A 173 -3.76 15.60 -10.51
C HIS A 173 -2.65 14.55 -10.44
N PHE A 174 -1.65 14.62 -11.31
CA PHE A 174 -0.49 13.72 -11.25
C PHE A 174 0.34 13.93 -9.97
N ILE A 175 0.58 15.18 -9.56
CA ILE A 175 1.30 15.50 -8.31
C ILE A 175 0.50 15.02 -7.09
N LEU A 176 -0.82 15.26 -7.06
CA LEU A 176 -1.70 14.80 -5.99
C LEU A 176 -1.71 13.27 -5.86
N GLN A 177 -1.44 12.56 -6.95
CA GLN A 177 -1.39 11.10 -6.97
C GLN A 177 -0.13 10.51 -6.32
N ILE A 178 0.90 11.32 -6.08
CA ILE A 178 2.14 10.90 -5.40
C ILE A 178 1.98 10.99 -3.87
N ILE A 179 1.11 11.87 -3.38
CA ILE A 179 0.91 12.08 -1.96
C ILE A 179 -0.04 11.00 -1.42
N PRO A 180 0.42 10.11 -0.52
CA PRO A 180 -0.45 9.08 0.05
C PRO A 180 -1.62 9.73 0.79
N ILE A 181 -2.80 9.12 0.72
CA ILE A 181 -4.11 9.61 1.23
C ILE A 181 -4.78 10.59 0.26
N VAL A 182 -4.06 11.61 -0.20
CA VAL A 182 -4.59 12.62 -1.14
C VAL A 182 -4.87 11.97 -2.51
N ASP A 183 -4.01 11.04 -2.90
CA ASP A 183 -4.12 10.23 -4.10
C ASP A 183 -5.42 9.40 -4.21
N ILE A 184 -6.00 9.00 -3.08
CA ILE A 184 -7.29 8.30 -2.98
C ILE A 184 -8.42 9.27 -3.29
N ILE A 185 -8.43 10.43 -2.62
CA ILE A 185 -9.45 11.46 -2.77
C ILE A 185 -9.45 11.99 -4.20
N ASP A 186 -8.26 12.28 -4.75
CA ASP A 186 -8.11 12.83 -6.08
C ASP A 186 -8.53 11.83 -7.17
N GLY A 187 -8.12 10.57 -7.05
CA GLY A 187 -8.55 9.52 -7.96
C GLY A 187 -10.06 9.25 -7.93
N LEU A 188 -10.66 9.27 -6.73
CA LEU A 188 -12.11 9.19 -6.56
C LEU A 188 -12.81 10.39 -7.20
N TYR A 189 -12.29 11.60 -6.99
CA TYR A 189 -12.80 12.81 -7.61
C TYR A 189 -12.80 12.70 -9.14
N ILE A 190 -11.70 12.25 -9.74
CA ILE A 190 -11.60 12.09 -11.20
C ILE A 190 -12.63 11.05 -11.70
N SER A 191 -12.72 9.91 -11.03
CA SER A 191 -13.64 8.83 -11.43
C SER A 191 -15.12 9.23 -11.31
N ILE A 192 -15.49 9.99 -10.27
CA ILE A 192 -16.86 10.42 -10.03
C ILE A 192 -17.22 11.60 -10.93
N LYS A 193 -16.38 12.63 -11.02
CA LYS A 193 -16.67 13.86 -11.76
C LYS A 193 -16.64 13.66 -13.26
N TYR A 194 -15.61 13.00 -13.79
CA TYR A 194 -15.40 12.90 -15.24
C TYR A 194 -15.97 11.62 -15.85
N TRP A 195 -16.16 10.58 -15.04
CA TRP A 195 -16.59 9.26 -15.51
C TRP A 195 -17.86 8.73 -14.86
N LYS A 196 -18.46 9.47 -13.90
CA LYS A 196 -19.69 9.10 -13.16
C LYS A 196 -19.64 7.68 -12.58
N ARG A 197 -18.45 7.17 -12.24
CA ARG A 197 -18.23 5.84 -11.65
C ARG A 197 -17.42 5.96 -10.36
N GLY A 198 -17.52 4.95 -9.49
CA GLY A 198 -16.79 4.95 -8.21
C GLY A 198 -17.52 5.56 -7.01
N LYS A 199 -18.79 5.98 -7.14
CA LYS A 199 -19.61 6.45 -6.00
C LYS A 199 -19.70 5.43 -4.87
N VAL A 200 -19.99 4.17 -5.19
CA VAL A 200 -20.07 3.08 -4.20
C VAL A 200 -18.71 2.85 -3.55
N ALA A 201 -17.64 2.92 -4.35
CA ALA A 201 -16.27 2.73 -3.87
C ALA A 201 -15.87 3.85 -2.89
N ALA A 202 -16.18 5.12 -3.20
CA ALA A 202 -15.97 6.28 -2.32
C ALA A 202 -16.71 6.13 -0.97
N VAL A 203 -17.96 5.66 -1.01
CA VAL A 203 -18.74 5.42 0.21
C VAL A 203 -18.09 4.31 1.04
N ILE A 204 -17.61 3.24 0.41
CA ILE A 204 -16.90 2.16 1.09
C ILE A 204 -15.56 2.67 1.68
N THR A 205 -14.79 3.51 0.97
CA THR A 205 -13.56 4.10 1.54
C THR A 205 -13.86 4.94 2.76
N ALA A 206 -14.85 5.84 2.65
CA ALA A 206 -15.25 6.70 3.75
C ALA A 206 -15.71 5.86 4.95
N PHE A 207 -16.50 4.80 4.70
CA PHE A 207 -16.95 3.89 5.74
C PHE A 207 -15.79 3.12 6.39
N CYS A 208 -14.87 2.55 5.61
CA CYS A 208 -13.71 1.84 6.14
C CYS A 208 -12.79 2.76 6.96
N VAL A 209 -12.59 4.01 6.53
CA VAL A 209 -11.79 4.99 7.27
C VAL A 209 -12.46 5.34 8.60
N ILE A 210 -13.78 5.56 8.61
CA ILE A 210 -14.56 5.85 9.82
C ILE A 210 -14.55 4.67 10.78
N VAL A 211 -14.81 3.45 10.28
CA VAL A 211 -14.80 2.22 11.09
C VAL A 211 -13.40 1.91 11.63
N GLY A 212 -12.36 2.11 10.82
CA GLY A 212 -10.97 1.94 11.23
C GLY A 212 -10.57 2.91 12.36
N MET A 213 -10.95 4.19 12.24
CA MET A 213 -10.75 5.15 13.33
C MET A 213 -11.55 4.77 14.58
N ALA A 214 -12.82 4.39 14.42
CA ALA A 214 -13.67 4.00 15.54
C ALA A 214 -13.14 2.76 16.28
N ALA A 215 -12.69 1.73 15.55
CA ALA A 215 -12.04 0.56 16.15
C ALA A 215 -10.75 0.94 16.89
N TYR A 216 -9.95 1.85 16.33
CA TYR A 216 -8.74 2.35 17.01
C TYR A 216 -9.04 3.11 18.30
N PHE A 217 -10.16 3.84 18.39
CA PHE A 217 -10.56 4.52 19.63
C PHE A 217 -11.20 3.59 20.67
N ILE A 218 -11.83 2.51 20.23
CA ILE A 218 -12.56 1.59 21.11
C ILE A 218 -11.66 0.48 21.67
N VAL A 219 -10.70 -0.05 20.88
CA VAL A 219 -9.81 -1.14 21.30
C VAL A 219 -8.87 -0.79 22.48
N PRO A 220 -8.34 0.43 22.65
CA PRO A 220 -7.58 0.79 23.84
C PRO A 220 -8.45 1.03 25.09
N ALA A 221 -9.77 0.95 24.98
CA ALA A 221 -10.73 1.18 26.08
C ALA A 221 -11.39 -0.10 26.63
N LEU A 222 -10.97 -1.29 26.17
CA LEU A 222 -11.44 -2.59 26.64
C LEU A 222 -10.29 -3.39 27.28
#